data_AF-A0A3C1Q8Y1-F1
#
_entry.id   AF-A0A3C1Q8Y1-F1
#
_cell.length_a   1.000
_cell.length_b   1.000
_cell.length_c   1.000
_cell.angle_alpha   90.00
_cell.angle_beta   90.00
_cell.angle_gamma   90.00
#
_symmetry.space_group_name_H-M   'P 1'
#
loop_
_entity.id
_entity.type
_entity.pdbx_description
1 polymer ?
#
loop_
_entity_poly.entity_id
_entity_poly.type
_entity_poly.pdbx_seq_one_letter_code
_entity_poly.pdbx_strand_id
1 'polypeptide(L)'
;MNFTAHGYARLTDLLAPDIVVLEGGYSIEGALPYVNVGILLALAGLDYSAVREPDWNPDVARQPRGVTEEIHRLTGTLQEMWATRREADIGALFGDGKYFERGRRIYYDTDNIAEQQREQIRLCPSCSGWRAIFSHALHASTGRTAQIAAMLVPWQACADCRATAHSQFEVAKESRAFDEVYLQDVENDDFAVSRGA
;
A
#
# COMPACT_ATOMS: atom_id res chain seq x y z
N MET A 1 9.19 6.71 -21.85
CA MET A 1 9.89 6.30 -20.62
C MET A 1 10.89 5.25 -21.06
N ASN A 2 12.18 5.44 -20.78
CA ASN A 2 13.25 4.72 -21.49
C ASN A 2 14.02 3.78 -20.54
N PHE A 3 13.28 3.05 -19.71
CA PHE A 3 13.86 2.00 -18.87
C PHE A 3 14.10 0.75 -19.70
N THR A 4 15.25 0.12 -19.50
CA THR A 4 15.62 -1.10 -20.22
C THR A 4 15.35 -2.34 -19.38
N ALA A 5 15.19 -3.49 -20.03
CA ALA A 5 15.12 -4.81 -19.40
C ALA A 5 16.31 -5.05 -18.47
N HIS A 6 17.50 -4.66 -18.92
CA HIS A 6 18.71 -4.71 -18.10
C HIS A 6 18.63 -3.78 -16.88
N GLY A 7 18.05 -2.59 -17.03
CA GLY A 7 17.82 -1.66 -15.92
C GLY A 7 16.85 -2.21 -14.88
N TYR A 8 15.77 -2.86 -15.31
CA TYR A 8 14.84 -3.56 -14.40
C TYR A 8 15.50 -4.73 -13.69
N ALA A 9 16.25 -5.58 -14.42
CA ALA A 9 17.01 -6.68 -13.82
C ALA A 9 18.00 -6.16 -12.75
N ARG A 10 18.72 -5.07 -13.05
CA ARG A 10 19.62 -4.43 -12.09
C ARG A 10 18.89 -3.86 -10.87
N LEU A 11 17.72 -3.28 -11.06
CA LEU A 11 16.90 -2.79 -9.95
C LEU A 11 16.44 -3.95 -9.06
N THR A 12 16.04 -5.08 -9.67
CA THR A 12 15.69 -6.31 -8.95
C THR A 12 16.87 -6.83 -8.12
N ASP A 13 18.08 -6.89 -8.68
CA ASP A 13 19.29 -7.27 -7.91
C ASP A 13 19.54 -6.34 -6.71
N LEU A 14 19.39 -5.03 -6.91
CA LEU A 14 19.65 -4.03 -5.87
C LEU A 14 18.62 -4.11 -4.73
N LEU A 15 17.37 -4.41 -5.06
CA LEU A 15 16.28 -4.53 -4.10
C LEU A 15 16.25 -5.88 -3.41
N ALA A 16 16.77 -6.94 -4.06
CA ALA A 16 16.72 -8.33 -3.62
C ALA A 16 15.33 -8.74 -3.09
N PRO A 17 14.23 -8.56 -3.86
CA PRO A 17 12.88 -8.78 -3.38
C PRO A 17 12.53 -10.28 -3.33
N ASP A 18 11.67 -10.65 -2.38
CA ASP A 18 11.10 -12.01 -2.30
C ASP A 18 10.01 -12.26 -3.36
N ILE A 19 9.32 -11.21 -3.80
CA ILE A 19 8.21 -11.29 -4.75
C ILE A 19 8.23 -10.09 -5.71
N VAL A 20 7.83 -10.34 -6.96
CA VAL A 20 7.53 -9.30 -7.96
C VAL A 20 6.14 -9.56 -8.52
N VAL A 21 5.30 -8.52 -8.50
CA VAL A 21 3.92 -8.57 -9.00
C VAL A 21 3.86 -7.84 -10.34
N LEU A 22 3.29 -8.48 -11.36
CA LEU A 22 3.07 -7.86 -12.66
C LEU A 22 1.85 -6.94 -12.58
N GLU A 23 2.08 -5.64 -12.73
CA GLU A 23 1.04 -4.62 -12.77
C GLU A 23 0.61 -4.34 -14.22
N GLY A 24 1.00 -3.19 -14.78
CA GLY A 24 0.76 -2.83 -16.17
C GLY A 24 1.90 -3.25 -17.11
N GLY A 25 1.66 -3.12 -18.41
CA GLY A 25 2.64 -3.40 -19.46
C GLY A 25 1.94 -3.83 -20.74
N TYR A 26 2.01 -3.00 -21.78
CA TYR A 26 1.23 -3.20 -23.00
C TYR A 26 2.09 -3.46 -24.25
N SER A 27 3.42 -3.42 -24.11
CA SER A 27 4.37 -3.68 -25.20
C SER A 27 4.63 -5.19 -25.33
N ILE A 28 3.59 -5.93 -25.70
CA ILE A 28 3.58 -7.41 -25.72
C ILE A 28 4.67 -7.97 -26.65
N GLU A 29 4.86 -7.37 -27.82
CA GLU A 29 5.87 -7.80 -28.80
C GLU A 29 7.20 -7.02 -28.67
N GLY A 30 7.26 -6.04 -27.77
CA GLY A 30 8.42 -5.16 -27.60
C GLY A 30 9.10 -5.38 -26.26
N ALA A 31 8.99 -4.43 -25.34
CA ALA A 31 9.79 -4.43 -24.11
C ALA A 31 9.32 -5.44 -23.06
N LEU A 32 8.03 -5.76 -22.98
CA LEU A 32 7.46 -6.50 -21.84
C LEU A 32 8.08 -7.91 -21.65
N PRO A 33 8.21 -8.75 -22.69
CA PRO A 33 8.80 -10.08 -22.52
C PRO A 33 10.24 -10.01 -22.02
N TYR A 34 11.03 -9.05 -22.51
CA TYR A 34 12.44 -8.91 -22.17
C TYR A 34 12.63 -8.36 -20.76
N VAL A 35 11.82 -7.38 -20.36
CA VAL A 35 11.79 -6.88 -18.98
C VAL A 35 11.47 -8.01 -18.01
N ASN A 36 10.44 -8.82 -18.31
CA ASN A 36 10.06 -9.96 -17.48
C ASN A 36 11.17 -11.02 -17.39
N VAL A 37 11.81 -11.36 -18.53
CA VAL A 37 12.95 -12.29 -18.52
C VAL A 37 14.12 -11.73 -17.70
N GLY A 38 14.44 -10.44 -17.84
CA GLY A 38 15.50 -9.79 -17.06
C GLY A 38 15.24 -9.86 -15.56
N ILE A 39 14.01 -9.54 -15.13
CA ILE A 39 13.59 -9.63 -13.73
C ILE A 39 13.68 -11.08 -13.22
N LEU A 40 13.19 -12.06 -13.98
CA LEU A 40 13.21 -13.47 -13.57
C LEU A 40 14.64 -14.02 -13.44
N LEU A 41 15.54 -13.64 -14.34
CA LEU A 41 16.94 -14.03 -14.24
C LEU A 41 17.61 -13.40 -13.01
N ALA A 42 17.36 -12.12 -12.75
CA ALA A 42 17.85 -11.43 -11.54
C ALA A 42 17.33 -12.08 -10.24
N LEU A 43 16.02 -12.38 -10.16
CA LEU A 43 15.44 -13.11 -9.03
C LEU A 43 16.07 -14.48 -8.80
N ALA A 44 16.43 -15.17 -9.88
CA ALA A 44 17.10 -16.47 -9.82
C ALA A 44 18.61 -16.38 -9.54
N GLY A 45 19.18 -15.17 -9.42
CA GLY A 45 20.62 -14.96 -9.29
C GLY A 45 21.42 -15.37 -10.53
N LEU A 46 20.78 -15.35 -11.71
CA LEU A 46 21.36 -15.76 -12.99
C LEU A 46 21.82 -14.55 -13.80
N ASP A 47 22.76 -14.78 -14.73
CA ASP A 47 23.27 -13.73 -15.62
C ASP A 47 22.18 -13.24 -16.60
N TYR A 48 21.93 -11.94 -16.58
CA TYR A 48 21.01 -11.24 -17.49
C TYR A 48 21.74 -10.27 -18.44
N SER A 49 23.07 -10.36 -18.55
CA SER A 49 23.89 -9.48 -19.39
C SER A 49 23.48 -9.46 -20.87
N ALA A 50 22.95 -10.58 -21.37
CA ALA A 50 22.50 -10.75 -22.75
C ALA A 50 21.04 -10.32 -22.99
N VAL A 51 20.27 -10.00 -21.95
CA VAL A 51 18.86 -9.60 -22.11
C VAL A 51 18.78 -8.18 -22.67
N ARG A 52 18.26 -8.06 -23.89
CA ARG A 52 18.05 -6.78 -24.59
C ARG A 52 16.79 -6.78 -25.41
N GLU A 53 16.07 -5.67 -25.37
CA GLU A 53 14.90 -5.42 -26.21
C GLU A 53 15.25 -5.36 -27.71
N PRO A 54 14.30 -5.71 -28.59
CA PRO A 54 14.55 -5.76 -30.03
C PRO A 54 14.98 -4.41 -30.62
N ASP A 55 14.42 -3.30 -30.11
CA ASP A 55 14.70 -1.93 -30.58
C ASP A 55 15.67 -1.16 -29.68
N TRP A 56 16.52 -1.87 -28.92
CA TRP A 56 17.43 -1.23 -27.97
C TRP A 56 18.41 -0.27 -28.67
N ASN A 57 18.43 0.99 -28.20
CA ASN A 57 19.35 2.02 -28.68
C ASN A 57 19.99 2.77 -27.48
N PRO A 58 21.33 2.84 -27.40
CA PRO A 58 22.03 3.49 -26.29
C PRO A 58 21.73 4.99 -26.16
N ASP A 59 21.43 5.69 -27.25
CA ASP A 59 21.11 7.13 -27.22
C ASP A 59 19.73 7.39 -26.60
N VAL A 60 18.82 6.41 -26.71
CA VAL A 60 17.47 6.48 -26.13
C VAL A 60 17.52 6.29 -24.62
N ALA A 61 18.50 5.56 -24.08
CA ALA A 61 18.63 5.26 -22.66
C ALA A 61 19.26 6.41 -21.83
N ARG A 62 19.67 7.53 -22.45
CA ARG A 62 20.32 8.63 -21.73
C ARG A 62 19.31 9.41 -20.88
N GLN A 63 19.53 9.43 -19.57
CA GLN A 63 18.73 10.24 -18.64
C GLN A 63 18.86 11.75 -18.96
N PRO A 64 17.74 12.47 -19.16
CA PRO A 64 17.76 13.92 -19.32
C PRO A 64 18.24 14.64 -18.05
N ARG A 65 18.92 15.79 -18.20
CA ARG A 65 19.42 16.58 -17.05
C ARG A 65 18.31 16.94 -16.05
N GLY A 66 17.14 17.35 -16.53
CA GLY A 66 16.01 17.71 -15.66
C GLY A 66 15.53 16.54 -14.79
N VAL A 67 15.65 15.29 -15.24
CA VAL A 67 15.34 14.11 -14.42
C VAL A 67 16.35 13.98 -13.28
N THR A 68 17.64 14.19 -13.56
CA THR A 68 18.68 14.19 -12.51
C THR A 68 18.45 15.28 -11.47
N GLU A 69 18.13 16.49 -11.91
CA GLU A 69 17.82 17.62 -11.03
C GLU A 69 16.59 17.33 -10.15
N GLU A 70 15.56 16.74 -10.73
CA GLU A 70 14.36 16.34 -9.98
C GLU A 70 14.65 15.22 -8.96
N ILE A 71 15.49 14.24 -9.32
CA ILE A 71 15.96 13.22 -8.38
C ILE A 71 16.71 13.88 -7.22
N HIS A 72 17.60 14.83 -7.47
CA HIS A 72 18.31 15.56 -6.41
C HIS A 72 17.35 16.33 -5.49
N ARG A 73 16.39 17.03 -6.07
CA ARG A 73 15.39 17.79 -5.31
C ARG A 73 14.56 16.85 -4.42
N LEU A 74 14.03 15.78 -5.01
CA LEU A 74 13.18 14.80 -4.31
C LEU A 74 13.95 14.10 -3.18
N THR A 75 15.16 13.61 -3.48
CA THR A 75 15.99 12.93 -2.48
C THR A 75 16.39 13.86 -1.34
N GLY A 76 16.70 15.13 -1.63
CA GLY A 76 16.95 16.15 -0.60
C GLY A 76 15.76 16.36 0.32
N THR A 77 14.56 16.55 -0.25
CA THR A 77 13.32 16.69 0.53
C THR A 77 13.03 15.45 1.39
N LEU A 78 13.14 14.25 0.82
CA LEU A 78 12.90 13.01 1.56
C LEU A 78 13.91 12.79 2.69
N GLN A 79 15.18 13.15 2.48
CA GLN A 79 16.22 13.08 3.51
C GLN A 79 15.93 14.04 4.66
N GLU A 80 15.53 15.28 4.35
CA GLU A 80 15.15 16.26 5.37
C GLU A 80 13.95 15.79 6.18
N MET A 81 12.88 15.36 5.51
CA MET A 81 11.68 14.80 6.16
C MET A 81 12.04 13.61 7.06
N TRP A 82 12.93 12.74 6.61
CA TRP A 82 13.39 11.61 7.41
C TRP A 82 14.21 12.06 8.62
N ALA A 83 15.12 13.02 8.44
CA ALA A 83 15.96 13.55 9.52
C ALA A 83 15.11 14.20 10.63
N THR A 84 14.09 14.96 10.25
CA THR A 84 13.22 15.72 11.18
C THR A 84 11.93 14.97 11.55
N ARG A 85 11.78 13.68 11.18
CA ARG A 85 10.55 12.91 11.38
C ARG A 85 10.01 12.87 12.82
N ARG A 86 10.88 13.08 13.82
CA ARG A 86 10.52 13.11 15.25
C ARG A 86 10.12 14.50 15.76
N GLU A 87 10.40 15.54 14.97
CA GLU A 87 10.11 16.95 15.28
C GLU A 87 8.75 17.38 14.72
N ALA A 88 8.16 16.55 13.83
CA ALA A 88 6.85 16.81 13.26
C ALA A 88 5.78 16.97 14.35
N ASP A 89 5.08 18.09 14.33
CA ASP A 89 3.94 18.33 15.21
C ASP A 89 2.72 17.54 14.71
N ILE A 90 2.56 16.33 15.25
CA ILE A 90 1.46 15.43 14.93
C ILE A 90 0.10 16.07 15.29
N GLY A 91 0.03 16.87 16.35
CA GLY A 91 -1.18 17.57 16.77
C GLY A 91 -1.59 18.64 15.76
N ALA A 92 -0.63 19.41 15.25
CA ALA A 92 -0.89 20.37 14.17
C ALA A 92 -1.34 19.70 12.87
N LEU A 93 -0.81 18.52 12.54
CA LEU A 93 -1.10 17.81 11.29
C LEU A 93 -2.43 17.04 11.33
N PHE A 94 -2.75 16.41 12.47
CA PHE A 94 -3.86 15.46 12.57
C PHE A 94 -4.87 15.81 13.68
N GLY A 95 -4.65 16.90 14.42
CA GLY A 95 -5.44 17.34 15.55
C GLY A 95 -5.00 16.75 16.89
N ASP A 96 -5.42 17.38 17.99
CA ASP A 96 -5.09 16.96 19.36
C ASP A 96 -6.00 15.84 19.92
N GLY A 97 -6.88 15.30 19.06
CA GLY A 97 -7.80 14.23 19.44
C GLY A 97 -7.07 12.90 19.68
N LYS A 98 -7.77 11.94 20.32
CA LYS A 98 -7.26 10.56 20.41
C LYS A 98 -7.25 9.86 19.04
N TYR A 99 -8.03 10.36 18.09
CA TYR A 99 -8.23 9.76 16.79
C TYR A 99 -8.20 10.83 15.70
N PHE A 100 -7.60 10.47 14.58
CA PHE A 100 -7.75 11.16 13.30
C PHE A 100 -8.84 10.46 12.49
N GLU A 101 -9.76 11.22 11.91
CA GLU A 101 -10.85 10.68 11.10
C GLU A 101 -10.77 11.17 9.66
N ARG A 102 -11.08 10.29 8.71
CA ARG A 102 -11.20 10.66 7.30
C ARG A 102 -12.33 9.89 6.62
N GLY A 103 -13.01 10.56 5.69
CA GLY A 103 -14.02 9.96 4.83
C GLY A 103 -13.49 9.74 3.42
N ARG A 104 -13.84 8.62 2.79
CA ARG A 104 -13.53 8.32 1.39
C ARG A 104 -14.77 7.80 0.67
N ARG A 105 -14.82 8.06 -0.63
CA ARG A 105 -15.76 7.42 -1.55
C ARG A 105 -14.93 6.64 -2.55
N ILE A 106 -15.19 5.36 -2.66
CA ILE A 106 -14.44 4.45 -3.53
C ILE A 106 -15.45 3.85 -4.50
N TYR A 107 -15.08 3.77 -5.78
CA TYR A 107 -15.88 3.11 -6.79
C TYR A 107 -15.03 2.07 -7.49
N TYR A 108 -15.45 0.81 -7.40
CA TYR A 108 -14.83 -0.32 -8.07
C TYR A 108 -15.63 -0.57 -9.35
N ASP A 109 -15.08 -0.13 -10.47
CA ASP A 109 -15.73 -0.14 -11.78
C ASP A 109 -15.95 -1.55 -12.33
N THR A 110 -15.00 -2.44 -12.07
CA THR A 110 -15.02 -3.83 -12.55
C THR A 110 -16.26 -4.59 -12.07
N ASP A 111 -16.61 -4.43 -10.78
CA ASP A 111 -17.79 -5.07 -10.17
C ASP A 111 -18.96 -4.10 -9.98
N ASN A 112 -18.80 -2.83 -10.38
CA ASN A 112 -19.78 -1.76 -10.22
C ASN A 112 -20.23 -1.58 -8.75
N ILE A 113 -19.26 -1.54 -7.83
CA ILE A 113 -19.47 -1.36 -6.39
C ILE A 113 -19.14 0.09 -5.99
N ALA A 114 -20.07 0.76 -5.34
CA ALA A 114 -19.86 2.07 -4.73
C ALA A 114 -19.75 1.94 -3.22
N GLU A 115 -18.66 2.43 -2.64
CA GLU A 115 -18.32 2.34 -1.24
C GLU A 115 -18.21 3.73 -0.61
N GLN A 116 -18.81 3.90 0.56
CA GLN A 116 -18.56 5.01 1.48
C GLN A 116 -17.82 4.49 2.70
N GLN A 117 -16.63 5.03 2.94
CA GLN A 117 -15.73 4.58 3.98
C GLN A 117 -15.49 5.71 4.98
N ARG A 118 -15.67 5.45 6.27
CA ARG A 118 -15.17 6.27 7.38
C ARG A 118 -14.01 5.53 8.03
N GLU A 119 -12.85 6.14 8.01
CA GLU A 119 -11.67 5.59 8.69
C GLU A 119 -11.38 6.39 9.96
N GLN A 120 -10.99 5.67 11.01
CA GLN A 120 -10.52 6.25 12.26
C GLN A 120 -9.13 5.68 12.57
N ILE A 121 -8.15 6.54 12.80
CA ILE A 121 -6.76 6.15 13.11
C ILE A 121 -6.43 6.63 14.51
N ARG A 122 -6.00 5.74 15.40
CA ARG A 122 -5.58 6.08 16.77
C ARG A 122 -4.27 6.89 16.72
N LEU A 123 -4.30 8.13 17.16
CA LEU A 123 -3.10 8.98 17.28
C LEU A 123 -2.29 8.58 18.52
N CYS A 124 -1.33 7.68 18.36
CA CYS A 124 -0.51 7.15 19.44
C CYS A 124 0.86 7.86 19.50
N PRO A 125 1.33 8.28 20.69
CA PRO A 125 2.65 8.90 20.80
C PRO A 125 3.82 7.88 20.75
N SER A 126 3.53 6.59 20.88
CA SER A 126 4.56 5.53 20.98
C SER A 126 4.64 4.58 19.79
N CYS A 127 3.66 4.60 18.87
CA CYS A 127 3.65 3.78 17.66
C CYS A 127 2.77 4.42 16.57
N SER A 128 2.62 3.76 15.43
CA SER A 128 1.75 4.18 14.31
C SER A 128 0.25 4.15 14.62
N GLY A 129 -0.15 3.60 15.76
CA GLY A 129 -1.56 3.40 16.13
C GLY A 129 -2.21 2.25 15.38
N TRP A 130 -3.50 2.06 15.62
CA TRP A 130 -4.35 1.10 14.91
C TRP A 130 -5.43 1.85 14.11
N ARG A 131 -6.01 1.21 13.10
CA ARG A 131 -7.03 1.80 12.22
C ARG A 131 -8.34 1.04 12.28
N ALA A 132 -9.45 1.75 12.50
CA ALA A 132 -10.79 1.28 12.21
C ALA A 132 -11.19 1.70 10.79
N ILE A 133 -11.81 0.79 10.04
CA ILE A 133 -12.54 1.10 8.82
C ILE A 133 -13.99 0.73 9.05
N PHE A 134 -14.89 1.71 8.90
CA PHE A 134 -16.32 1.48 8.80
C PHE A 134 -16.72 1.72 7.36
N SER A 135 -17.26 0.70 6.70
CA SER A 135 -17.54 0.75 5.27
C SER A 135 -18.99 0.37 5.00
N HIS A 136 -19.63 1.13 4.13
CA HIS A 136 -20.92 0.82 3.55
C HIS A 136 -20.77 0.73 2.03
N ALA A 137 -21.08 -0.42 1.46
CA ALA A 137 -20.98 -0.69 0.04
C ALA A 137 -22.36 -0.96 -0.57
N LEU A 138 -22.56 -0.49 -1.80
CA LEU A 138 -23.71 -0.78 -2.66
C LEU A 138 -23.21 -1.37 -3.98
N HIS A 139 -23.69 -2.56 -4.31
CA HIS A 139 -23.46 -3.18 -5.61
C HIS A 139 -24.51 -2.69 -6.60
N ALA A 140 -24.17 -1.73 -7.46
CA ALA A 140 -25.15 -0.96 -8.22
C ALA A 140 -25.99 -1.81 -9.20
N SER A 141 -25.45 -2.92 -9.71
CA SER A 141 -26.21 -3.83 -10.60
C SER A 141 -27.15 -4.81 -9.86
N THR A 142 -26.88 -5.15 -8.60
CA THR A 142 -27.70 -6.12 -7.85
C THR A 142 -28.54 -5.48 -6.75
N GLY A 143 -28.26 -4.22 -6.40
CA GLY A 143 -28.88 -3.49 -5.30
C GLY A 143 -28.47 -4.00 -3.91
N ARG A 144 -27.56 -4.99 -3.82
CA ARG A 144 -27.09 -5.53 -2.55
C ARG A 144 -26.25 -4.49 -1.83
N THR A 145 -26.49 -4.36 -0.53
CA THR A 145 -25.68 -3.54 0.36
C THR A 145 -24.91 -4.39 1.34
N ALA A 146 -23.75 -3.89 1.77
CA ALA A 146 -23.00 -4.46 2.88
C ALA A 146 -22.53 -3.35 3.82
N GLN A 147 -22.49 -3.62 5.11
CA GLN A 147 -21.93 -2.78 6.15
C GLN A 147 -20.91 -3.57 6.94
N ILE A 148 -19.67 -3.10 6.98
CA ILE A 148 -18.60 -3.78 7.72
C ILE A 148 -17.87 -2.84 8.67
N ALA A 149 -17.26 -3.43 9.68
CA ALA A 149 -16.25 -2.79 10.50
C ALA A 149 -14.95 -3.61 10.45
N ALA A 150 -13.79 -2.98 10.27
CA ALA A 150 -12.50 -3.68 10.26
C ALA A 150 -11.50 -2.96 11.17
N MET A 151 -10.96 -3.68 12.14
CA MET A 151 -9.92 -3.21 13.06
C MET A 151 -8.58 -3.76 12.61
N LEU A 152 -7.70 -2.86 12.19
CA LEU A 152 -6.40 -3.19 11.62
C LEU A 152 -5.29 -2.73 12.56
N VAL A 153 -4.54 -3.69 13.08
CA VAL A 153 -3.35 -3.47 13.90
C VAL A 153 -2.13 -3.69 12.99
N PRO A 154 -1.31 -2.64 12.75
CA PRO A 154 -0.11 -2.78 11.93
C PRO A 154 1.04 -3.45 12.70
N TRP A 155 2.08 -3.80 11.96
CA TRP A 155 3.39 -4.16 12.54
C TRP A 155 3.88 -3.06 13.49
N GLN A 156 4.54 -3.46 14.57
CA GLN A 156 5.13 -2.60 15.59
C GLN A 156 4.13 -1.72 16.35
N ALA A 157 2.84 -2.11 16.39
CA ALA A 157 1.87 -1.49 17.27
C ALA A 157 2.21 -1.79 18.75
N CYS A 158 2.14 -0.77 19.62
CA CYS A 158 2.36 -0.96 21.05
C CYS A 158 1.23 -1.79 21.69
N ALA A 159 1.52 -2.39 22.85
CA ALA A 159 0.56 -3.25 23.57
C ALA A 159 -0.79 -2.55 23.82
N ASP A 160 -0.78 -1.27 24.17
CA ASP A 160 -2.01 -0.49 24.39
C ASP A 160 -2.85 -0.33 23.12
N CYS A 161 -2.21 -0.05 21.98
CA CYS A 161 -2.92 0.07 20.70
C CYS A 161 -3.50 -1.28 20.27
N ARG A 162 -2.75 -2.36 20.44
CA ARG A 162 -3.21 -3.71 20.14
C ARG A 162 -4.41 -4.09 21.01
N ALA A 163 -4.30 -3.94 22.32
CA ALA A 163 -5.39 -4.22 23.26
C ALA A 163 -6.63 -3.37 22.98
N THR A 164 -6.46 -2.08 22.65
CA THR A 164 -7.57 -1.19 22.31
C THR A 164 -8.25 -1.62 21.02
N ALA A 165 -7.50 -2.01 19.98
CA ALA A 165 -8.08 -2.49 18.72
C ALA A 165 -8.89 -3.77 18.91
N HIS A 166 -8.35 -4.73 19.66
CA HIS A 166 -9.06 -5.97 20.04
C HIS A 166 -10.33 -5.68 20.84
N SER A 167 -10.27 -4.75 21.79
CA SER A 167 -11.47 -4.30 22.52
C SER A 167 -12.50 -3.65 21.61
N GLN A 168 -12.08 -2.84 20.63
CA GLN A 168 -12.99 -2.23 19.66
C GLN A 168 -13.60 -3.25 18.70
N PHE A 169 -12.88 -4.31 18.37
CA PHE A 169 -13.42 -5.45 17.64
C PHE A 169 -14.55 -6.13 18.41
N GLU A 170 -14.36 -6.42 19.71
CA GLU A 170 -15.41 -7.01 20.55
C GLU A 170 -16.64 -6.09 20.69
N VAL A 171 -16.43 -4.78 20.88
CA VAL A 171 -17.54 -3.81 20.90
C VAL A 171 -18.30 -3.78 19.57
N ALA A 172 -17.58 -3.79 18.44
CA ALA A 172 -18.21 -3.79 17.12
C ALA A 172 -19.02 -5.06 16.87
N LYS A 173 -18.55 -6.23 17.34
CA LYS A 173 -19.29 -7.49 17.29
C LYS A 173 -20.60 -7.43 18.04
N GLU A 174 -20.59 -6.88 19.26
CA GLU A 174 -21.78 -6.78 20.11
C GLU A 174 -22.82 -5.81 19.56
N SER A 175 -22.39 -4.78 18.81
CA SER A 175 -23.27 -3.73 18.28
C SER A 175 -24.35 -4.24 17.31
N ARG A 176 -24.09 -5.36 16.62
CA ARG A 176 -24.92 -5.89 15.51
C ARG A 176 -25.26 -4.87 14.41
N ALA A 177 -24.51 -3.76 14.34
CA ALA A 177 -24.69 -2.72 13.33
C ALA A 177 -24.02 -3.07 11.99
N PHE A 178 -23.20 -4.12 11.96
CA PHE A 178 -22.40 -4.52 10.83
C PHE A 178 -22.74 -5.96 10.44
N ASP A 179 -22.81 -6.21 9.13
CA ASP A 179 -22.97 -7.55 8.57
C ASP A 179 -21.75 -8.41 8.89
N GLU A 180 -20.54 -7.83 8.79
CA GLU A 180 -19.30 -8.49 9.16
C GLU A 180 -18.35 -7.53 9.91
N VAL A 181 -17.67 -8.08 10.91
CA VAL A 181 -16.65 -7.38 11.71
C VAL A 181 -15.34 -8.15 11.57
N TYR A 182 -14.28 -7.46 11.20
CA TYR A 182 -12.95 -8.01 10.97
C TYR A 182 -11.94 -7.49 11.98
N LEU A 183 -11.01 -8.35 12.38
CA LEU A 183 -9.77 -8.02 13.07
C LEU A 183 -8.60 -8.53 12.24
N GLN A 184 -7.59 -7.69 12.08
CA GLN A 184 -6.32 -8.06 11.46
C GLN A 184 -5.18 -7.54 12.34
N ASP A 185 -4.52 -8.46 13.04
CA ASP A 185 -3.30 -8.22 13.81
C ASP A 185 -2.14 -8.95 13.15
N VAL A 186 -1.49 -8.22 12.23
CA VAL A 186 -0.52 -8.79 11.28
C VAL A 186 0.74 -9.34 11.96
N GLU A 187 1.16 -8.75 13.08
CA GLU A 187 2.39 -9.17 13.76
C GLU A 187 2.17 -10.44 14.59
N ASN A 188 0.97 -10.61 15.13
CA ASN A 188 0.58 -11.81 15.88
C ASN A 188 0.03 -12.93 15.00
N ASP A 189 -0.11 -12.69 13.69
CA ASP A 189 -0.80 -13.60 12.76
C ASP A 189 -2.25 -13.92 13.22
N ASP A 190 -2.91 -12.95 13.86
CA ASP A 190 -4.27 -13.11 14.39
C ASP A 190 -5.30 -12.39 13.51
N PHE A 191 -6.12 -13.20 12.83
CA PHE A 191 -7.15 -12.76 11.91
C PHE A 191 -8.49 -13.35 12.33
N ALA A 192 -9.43 -12.50 12.70
CA ALA A 192 -10.74 -12.92 13.15
C ALA A 192 -11.85 -12.26 12.34
N VAL A 193 -12.92 -13.02 12.13
CA VAL A 193 -14.15 -12.54 11.48
C VAL A 193 -15.34 -12.92 12.34
N SER A 194 -16.25 -11.98 12.53
CA SER A 194 -17.53 -12.21 13.18
C SER A 194 -18.64 -11.69 12.29
N ARG A 195 -19.66 -12.51 12.05
CA ARG A 195 -20.84 -12.12 11.27
C ARG A 195 -21.91 -11.59 12.22
N GLY A 196 -22.54 -10.48 11.86
CA GLY A 196 -23.77 -10.02 12.50
C GLY A 196 -24.85 -11.09 12.33
N ALA A 197 -25.47 -11.48 13.43
CA ALA A 197 -26.59 -12.44 13.42
C ALA A 197 -27.91 -11.77 13.05
#